data_AF-A0A7X9IAP0-F1
#
_entry.id   AF-A0A7X9IAP0-F1
#
_cell.length_a   1.000
_cell.length_b   1.000
_cell.length_c   1.000
_cell.angle_alpha   90.00
_cell.angle_beta   90.00
_cell.angle_gamma   90.00
#
_symmetry.space_group_name_H-M   'P 1'
#
loop_
_entity.id
_entity.type
_entity.pdbx_description
1 polymer ?
#
loop_
_entity_poly.entity_id
_entity_poly.type
_entity_poly.pdbx_seq_one_letter_code
_entity_poly.pdbx_strand_id
1 'polypeptide(L)'
;MVTALLIKLTVITAAITGSADSATLAGTENTSPVVWVKSIYADHDSVVFTNIPGPDGRPVPSGKLVFGRRHNNLSFVISCPDSGIVSFRLENFDNEWTRWQKTETRDYTNLPPGRYTLTVRWKYTGGEPVVSSPVHFRILPAWYFSYPAIICYILVFFLLLWVLYEQLKYRFARTQYMLEQIINARTEELIIEKEKTENLLQNVLPKNTADELMAKGKVAKTKYNFVTVLFSDIQGFTKIAEETNPEILIDELDKFFFHFDSVVEKYGIEKIKTIGDAYMCAGGIPEKNRTNPVEVTLAALEMQEYMNNLKATAEIEGMKFWDIRIGIHTGTVIAGVVGQKKLSYDIWGDTVNTASRMESSGEPGKINISGTTHEFVRDFFICRYRGKMPVKYKGEIDMYFVEGIADDLKDENNRPNRKFITRMKKLKLMDIEEAVLKYFDDEAPPNLYFHNSTQVRSLCNQVDLLANAEKTDEEEYIPLKLA
;
A
#
# COMPACT_ATOMS: atom_id res chain seq x y z
N MET A 1 -20.25 -40.13 14.02
CA MET A 1 -21.04 -41.18 13.34
C MET A 1 -20.22 -42.43 12.97
N VAL A 2 -19.07 -42.69 13.63
CA VAL A 2 -18.22 -43.89 13.40
C VAL A 2 -18.07 -44.75 14.67
N THR A 3 -18.54 -44.27 15.83
CA THR A 3 -18.51 -44.98 17.11
C THR A 3 -19.69 -45.94 17.35
N ALA A 4 -20.69 -45.97 16.47
CA ALA A 4 -21.89 -46.81 16.62
C ALA A 4 -21.81 -48.16 15.85
N LEU A 5 -20.78 -48.39 15.03
CA LEU A 5 -20.69 -49.56 14.15
C LEU A 5 -19.89 -50.75 14.73
N LEU A 6 -19.16 -50.55 15.84
CA LEU A 6 -18.18 -51.52 16.36
C LEU A 6 -18.72 -52.49 17.43
N ILE A 7 -19.99 -52.39 17.84
CA ILE A 7 -20.57 -53.21 18.92
C ILE A 7 -21.36 -54.42 18.39
N LYS A 8 -21.54 -54.59 17.08
CA LYS A 8 -22.46 -55.59 16.50
C LYS A 8 -21.83 -56.84 15.87
N LEU A 9 -20.54 -57.12 16.09
CA LEU A 9 -19.85 -58.28 15.48
C LEU A 9 -19.10 -59.14 16.50
N THR A 10 -19.82 -59.66 17.50
CA THR A 10 -19.29 -60.71 18.38
C THR A 10 -20.36 -61.72 18.79
N VAL A 11 -21.10 -62.26 17.83
CA VAL A 11 -21.87 -63.51 18.01
C VAL A 11 -21.84 -64.24 16.67
N ILE A 12 -21.35 -65.50 16.67
CA ILE A 12 -21.85 -66.67 15.90
C ILE A 12 -20.76 -67.78 15.86
N THR A 13 -20.98 -68.77 16.75
CA THR A 13 -20.87 -70.24 16.61
C THR A 13 -19.63 -70.94 16.03
N ALA A 14 -19.19 -72.00 16.74
CA ALA A 14 -19.22 -73.36 16.20
C ALA A 14 -19.32 -74.39 17.33
N ALA A 15 -20.41 -75.15 17.31
CA ALA A 15 -20.65 -76.34 18.13
C ALA A 15 -19.96 -77.55 17.48
N ILE A 16 -19.42 -78.48 18.29
CA ILE A 16 -19.21 -79.87 17.89
C ILE A 16 -19.63 -80.76 19.07
N THR A 17 -20.79 -81.39 18.90
CA THR A 17 -21.27 -82.56 19.62
C THR A 17 -20.57 -83.81 19.11
N GLY A 18 -20.26 -84.75 20.01
CA GLY A 18 -19.72 -86.07 19.67
C GLY A 18 -20.05 -87.08 20.75
N SER A 19 -21.02 -87.94 20.46
CA SER A 19 -21.50 -89.08 21.23
C SER A 19 -20.52 -90.27 21.22
N ALA A 20 -20.50 -91.08 22.28
CA ALA A 20 -20.09 -92.48 22.16
C ALA A 20 -20.74 -93.33 23.28
N ASP A 21 -21.52 -94.33 22.87
CA ASP A 21 -22.06 -95.43 23.67
C ASP A 21 -21.26 -96.72 23.42
N SER A 22 -21.15 -97.53 24.47
CA SER A 22 -20.95 -99.00 24.52
C SER A 22 -19.63 -99.65 24.03
N ALA A 23 -19.00 -100.44 24.93
CA ALA A 23 -18.76 -101.90 24.80
C ALA A 23 -17.46 -102.36 25.50
N THR A 24 -17.63 -103.35 26.39
CA THR A 24 -16.65 -104.22 27.05
C THR A 24 -15.76 -105.00 26.07
N LEU A 25 -14.49 -105.21 26.42
CA LEU A 25 -13.76 -106.49 26.26
C LEU A 25 -12.42 -106.48 27.04
N ALA A 26 -12.14 -107.61 27.68
CA ALA A 26 -10.96 -107.91 28.49
C ALA A 26 -9.71 -108.17 27.64
N GLY A 27 -8.52 -107.94 28.19
CA GLY A 27 -7.25 -108.37 27.58
C GLY A 27 -6.04 -107.84 28.32
N THR A 28 -5.25 -108.77 28.85
CA THR A 28 -4.08 -108.63 29.71
C THR A 28 -2.83 -108.05 29.06
N GLU A 29 -2.11 -107.24 29.86
CA GLU A 29 -0.64 -107.09 29.99
C GLU A 29 0.24 -106.91 28.75
N ASN A 30 0.97 -105.77 28.70
CA ASN A 30 2.43 -105.67 28.96
C ASN A 30 3.03 -104.53 28.11
N THR A 31 3.08 -103.29 28.64
CA THR A 31 3.58 -102.11 27.91
C THR A 31 4.90 -101.59 28.50
N SER A 32 5.94 -101.54 27.67
CA SER A 32 7.15 -100.77 27.93
C SER A 32 6.80 -99.27 28.01
N PRO A 33 7.44 -98.48 28.89
CA PRO A 33 7.04 -97.10 29.06
C PRO A 33 7.47 -96.23 27.87
N VAL A 34 6.52 -95.55 27.24
CA VAL A 34 6.73 -94.56 26.19
C VAL A 34 6.81 -93.16 26.83
N VAL A 35 7.67 -92.27 26.33
CA VAL A 35 7.75 -90.87 26.79
C VAL A 35 6.98 -89.95 25.85
N TRP A 36 6.08 -89.13 26.39
CA TRP A 36 5.30 -88.14 25.65
C TRP A 36 5.03 -86.89 26.49
N VAL A 37 4.68 -85.78 25.81
CA VAL A 37 4.27 -84.54 26.47
C VAL A 37 2.89 -84.74 27.10
N LYS A 38 2.83 -84.65 28.44
CA LYS A 38 1.64 -84.91 29.26
C LYS A 38 0.70 -83.71 29.26
N SER A 39 1.23 -82.52 29.52
CA SER A 39 0.46 -81.28 29.51
C SER A 39 1.30 -80.07 29.09
N ILE A 40 0.63 -79.09 28.49
CA ILE A 40 1.21 -77.78 28.13
C ILE A 40 0.44 -76.72 28.90
N TYR A 41 1.16 -75.96 29.71
CA TYR A 41 0.62 -74.82 30.43
C TYR A 41 1.02 -73.54 29.71
N ALA A 42 0.07 -72.62 29.55
CA ALA A 42 0.35 -71.27 29.12
C ALA A 42 0.21 -70.31 30.30
N ASP A 43 1.21 -69.43 30.48
CA ASP A 43 1.30 -68.46 31.59
C ASP A 43 1.03 -69.07 32.97
N HIS A 44 1.82 -70.09 33.32
CA HIS A 44 1.92 -70.78 34.61
C HIS A 44 0.68 -71.45 35.20
N ASP A 45 -0.56 -71.12 34.79
CA ASP A 45 -1.77 -71.68 35.42
C ASP A 45 -2.85 -72.20 34.45
N SER A 46 -2.72 -71.96 33.13
CA SER A 46 -3.72 -72.41 32.16
C SER A 46 -3.29 -73.71 31.48
N VAL A 47 -3.92 -74.85 31.78
CA VAL A 47 -3.73 -76.08 30.99
C VAL A 47 -4.34 -75.89 29.60
N VAL A 48 -3.50 -75.76 28.57
CA VAL A 48 -3.97 -75.58 27.18
C VAL A 48 -4.04 -76.90 26.43
N PHE A 49 -3.24 -77.88 26.84
CA PHE A 49 -3.24 -79.22 26.26
C PHE A 49 -3.01 -80.25 27.35
N THR A 50 -3.83 -81.30 27.38
CA THR A 50 -3.64 -82.51 28.19
C THR A 50 -3.82 -83.71 27.28
N ASN A 51 -2.82 -84.57 27.22
CA ASN A 51 -2.90 -85.80 26.46
C ASN A 51 -3.54 -86.88 27.34
N ILE A 52 -4.82 -87.21 27.08
CA ILE A 52 -5.51 -88.30 27.77
C ILE A 52 -5.12 -89.60 27.06
N PRO A 53 -4.50 -90.59 27.72
CA PRO A 53 -4.13 -91.84 27.07
C PRO A 53 -5.38 -92.56 26.58
N GLY A 54 -5.39 -92.97 25.30
CA GLY A 54 -6.41 -93.85 24.77
C GLY A 54 -6.33 -95.25 25.40
N PRO A 55 -7.35 -96.10 25.22
CA PRO A 55 -7.42 -97.44 25.84
C PRO A 55 -6.21 -98.35 25.53
N ASP A 56 -5.42 -98.03 24.50
CA ASP A 56 -4.26 -98.80 24.05
C ASP A 56 -2.91 -98.21 24.51
N GLY A 57 -2.92 -97.21 25.40
CA GLY A 57 -1.71 -96.58 25.95
C GLY A 57 -0.89 -95.73 24.94
N ARG A 58 -1.41 -95.48 23.74
CA ARG A 58 -0.80 -94.58 22.73
C ARG A 58 -1.54 -93.23 22.68
N PRO A 59 -0.81 -92.10 22.57
CA PRO A 59 -1.44 -90.78 22.45
C PRO A 59 -2.09 -90.56 21.07
N VAL A 60 -3.28 -89.94 21.05
CA VAL A 60 -3.99 -89.51 19.83
C VAL A 60 -3.50 -88.11 19.43
N PRO A 61 -3.12 -87.85 18.16
CA PRO A 61 -2.66 -86.52 17.75
C PRO A 61 -3.85 -85.56 17.55
N SER A 62 -4.21 -84.84 18.60
CA SER A 62 -5.32 -83.89 18.57
C SER A 62 -4.85 -82.46 18.23
N GLY A 63 -5.20 -81.99 17.02
CA GLY A 63 -5.41 -80.56 16.67
C GLY A 63 -4.18 -79.64 16.59
N LYS A 64 -4.17 -78.72 15.60
CA LYS A 64 -3.15 -77.66 15.49
C LYS A 64 -3.25 -76.71 16.70
N LEU A 65 -2.28 -76.73 17.60
CA LEU A 65 -2.19 -75.80 18.73
C LEU A 65 -1.86 -74.37 18.24
N VAL A 66 -2.75 -73.41 18.48
CA VAL A 66 -2.55 -72.00 18.12
C VAL A 66 -2.70 -71.12 19.36
N PHE A 67 -1.64 -70.40 19.69
CA PHE A 67 -1.58 -69.50 20.84
C PHE A 67 -1.66 -68.04 20.37
N GLY A 68 -2.44 -67.21 21.07
CA GLY A 68 -2.40 -65.76 20.89
C GLY A 68 -1.17 -65.17 21.59
N ARG A 69 -0.68 -64.00 21.15
CA ARG A 69 0.53 -63.35 21.73
C ARG A 69 0.50 -63.17 23.25
N ARG A 70 -0.69 -63.05 23.87
CA ARG A 70 -0.82 -62.92 25.33
C ARG A 70 -0.33 -64.15 26.09
N HIS A 71 -0.37 -65.32 25.44
CA HIS A 71 0.02 -66.63 25.99
C HIS A 71 1.31 -67.11 25.33
N ASN A 72 2.40 -66.34 25.49
CA ASN A 72 3.70 -66.60 24.85
C ASN A 72 4.76 -67.18 25.81
N ASN A 73 4.39 -67.46 27.06
CA ASN A 73 5.16 -68.28 27.99
C ASN A 73 4.52 -69.67 28.06
N LEU A 74 5.27 -70.70 27.67
CA LEU A 74 4.78 -72.07 27.60
C LEU A 74 5.65 -72.99 28.46
N SER A 75 5.00 -73.70 29.38
CA SER A 75 5.60 -74.71 30.24
C SER A 75 5.14 -76.09 29.76
N PHE A 76 6.09 -76.94 29.37
CA PHE A 76 5.83 -78.28 28.86
C PHE A 76 6.16 -79.31 29.93
N VAL A 77 5.18 -80.10 30.35
CA VAL A 77 5.34 -81.20 31.31
C VAL A 77 5.31 -82.54 30.58
N ILE A 78 6.30 -83.39 30.84
CA ILE A 78 6.50 -84.67 30.15
C ILE A 78 6.35 -85.83 31.13
N SER A 79 5.80 -86.93 30.64
CA SER A 79 5.76 -88.19 31.37
C SER A 79 7.07 -88.97 31.12
N CYS A 80 7.90 -89.15 32.14
CA CYS A 80 9.13 -89.94 32.09
C CYS A 80 9.12 -91.06 33.14
N PRO A 81 9.64 -92.26 32.87
CA PRO A 81 9.82 -93.32 33.87
C PRO A 81 10.87 -92.95 34.92
N ASP A 82 10.70 -93.42 36.17
CA ASP A 82 11.42 -92.99 37.40
C ASP A 82 12.97 -92.98 37.36
N SER A 83 13.59 -93.58 36.34
CA SER A 83 15.04 -93.71 36.17
C SER A 83 15.61 -93.17 34.85
N GLY A 84 14.86 -92.38 34.07
CA GLY A 84 15.31 -91.77 32.81
C GLY A 84 15.88 -90.34 32.95
N ILE A 85 16.75 -89.94 32.01
CA ILE A 85 17.17 -88.55 31.77
C ILE A 85 16.63 -88.06 30.43
N VAL A 86 16.24 -86.78 30.36
CA VAL A 86 15.51 -86.19 29.22
C VAL A 86 16.30 -85.03 28.61
N SER A 87 16.13 -84.80 27.31
CA SER A 87 16.74 -83.69 26.56
C SER A 87 15.70 -83.13 25.57
N PHE A 88 15.67 -81.80 25.47
CA PHE A 88 14.63 -81.03 24.77
C PHE A 88 15.23 -80.25 23.61
N ARG A 89 14.44 -80.07 22.54
CA ARG A 89 14.74 -79.15 21.45
C ARG A 89 13.47 -78.55 20.87
N LEU A 90 13.38 -77.23 20.87
CA LEU A 90 12.36 -76.46 20.19
C LEU A 90 12.88 -75.91 18.85
N GLU A 91 12.44 -76.49 17.74
CA GLU A 91 12.83 -76.00 16.41
C GLU A 91 12.29 -74.58 16.18
N ASN A 92 13.11 -73.74 15.54
CA ASN A 92 12.92 -72.29 15.37
C ASN A 92 13.09 -71.44 16.64
N PHE A 93 13.61 -72.01 17.73
CA PHE A 93 14.04 -71.27 18.93
C PHE A 93 15.39 -71.76 19.47
N ASP A 94 15.57 -73.07 19.61
CA ASP A 94 16.82 -73.69 20.07
C ASP A 94 17.70 -74.14 18.88
N ASN A 95 18.97 -73.74 18.88
CA ASN A 95 19.94 -74.18 17.86
C ASN A 95 20.48 -75.60 18.12
N GLU A 96 20.63 -75.98 19.39
CA GLU A 96 21.15 -77.29 19.83
C GLU A 96 20.23 -77.98 20.84
N TRP A 97 20.42 -79.28 21.05
CA TRP A 97 19.70 -80.02 22.07
C TRP A 97 20.15 -79.63 23.48
N THR A 98 19.20 -79.49 24.40
CA THR A 98 19.49 -79.21 25.82
C THR A 98 20.30 -80.36 26.45
N ARG A 99 21.20 -80.05 27.40
CA ARG A 99 21.95 -81.06 28.17
C ARG A 99 20.98 -82.03 28.86
N TRP A 100 21.40 -83.29 28.99
CA TRP A 100 20.61 -84.31 29.66
C TRP A 100 20.36 -83.95 31.12
N GLN A 101 19.09 -83.85 31.52
CA GLN A 101 18.69 -83.45 32.86
C GLN A 101 17.60 -84.39 33.39
N LYS A 102 17.56 -84.59 34.71
CA LYS A 102 16.47 -85.29 35.40
C LYS A 102 15.41 -84.26 35.77
N THR A 103 14.67 -83.80 34.76
CA THR A 103 13.62 -82.78 34.92
C THR A 103 12.45 -83.11 34.01
N GLU A 104 11.25 -83.01 34.57
CA GLU A 104 9.99 -83.38 33.90
C GLU A 104 9.32 -82.19 33.21
N THR A 105 9.78 -80.96 33.49
CA THR A 105 9.18 -79.71 32.97
C THR A 105 10.22 -78.85 32.25
N ARG A 106 9.81 -78.20 31.16
CA ARG A 106 10.62 -77.19 30.45
C ARG A 106 9.79 -75.96 30.14
N ASP A 107 10.33 -74.81 30.53
CA ASP A 107 9.67 -73.51 30.32
C ASP A 107 10.35 -72.74 29.19
N TYR A 108 9.55 -72.21 28.26
CA TYR A 108 9.96 -71.26 27.24
C TYR A 108 9.23 -69.94 27.46
N THR A 109 9.97 -68.87 27.68
CA THR A 109 9.41 -67.54 27.92
C THR A 109 9.56 -66.65 26.70
N ASN A 110 8.57 -65.77 26.48
CA ASN A 110 8.56 -64.74 25.44
C ASN A 110 8.84 -65.26 24.01
N LEU A 111 8.15 -66.33 23.60
CA LEU A 111 8.30 -66.87 22.25
C LEU A 111 7.77 -65.88 21.18
N PRO A 112 8.56 -65.52 20.14
CA PRO A 112 8.12 -64.62 19.08
C PRO A 112 6.99 -65.21 18.21
N PRO A 113 6.22 -64.40 17.46
CA PRO A 113 5.18 -64.91 16.57
C PRO A 113 5.81 -65.76 15.45
N GLY A 114 5.45 -67.04 15.39
CA GLY A 114 6.11 -68.02 14.53
C GLY A 114 5.48 -69.41 14.62
N ARG A 115 6.04 -70.36 13.87
CA ARG A 115 5.68 -71.79 13.94
C ARG A 115 6.81 -72.52 14.65
N TYR A 116 6.48 -73.35 15.64
CA TYR A 116 7.44 -74.07 16.47
C TYR A 116 7.12 -75.57 16.49
N THR A 117 8.16 -76.38 16.58
CA THR A 117 8.06 -77.84 16.74
C THR A 117 8.89 -78.27 17.94
N LEU A 118 8.24 -78.80 18.97
CA LEU A 118 8.93 -79.33 20.15
C LEU A 118 9.22 -80.82 19.96
N THR A 119 10.47 -81.20 20.15
CA THR A 119 10.92 -82.60 20.16
C THR A 119 11.60 -82.91 21.49
N VAL A 120 11.33 -84.11 22.03
CA VAL A 120 11.87 -84.57 23.31
C VAL A 120 12.54 -85.92 23.08
N ARG A 121 13.68 -86.16 23.72
CA ARG A 121 14.35 -87.46 23.72
C ARG A 121 14.69 -87.89 25.14
N TRP A 122 14.64 -89.18 25.42
CA TRP A 122 14.93 -89.73 26.75
C TRP A 122 15.83 -90.95 26.65
N LYS A 123 16.59 -91.23 27.70
CA LYS A 123 17.41 -92.45 27.82
C LYS A 123 17.58 -92.89 29.27
N TYR A 124 17.79 -94.18 29.49
CA TYR A 124 18.31 -94.69 30.76
C TYR A 124 19.83 -94.44 30.86
N THR A 125 20.37 -94.38 32.07
CA THR A 125 21.82 -94.29 32.31
C THR A 125 22.55 -95.46 31.66
N GLY A 126 23.12 -95.23 30.47
CA GLY A 126 23.83 -96.23 29.65
C GLY A 126 23.07 -96.78 28.44
N GLY A 127 21.83 -96.36 28.17
CA GLY A 127 21.03 -96.82 27.01
C GLY A 127 21.00 -95.85 25.82
N GLU A 128 20.55 -96.33 24.66
CA GLU A 128 20.33 -95.50 23.46
C GLU A 128 19.14 -94.54 23.65
N PRO A 129 19.20 -93.32 23.08
CA PRO A 129 18.14 -92.33 23.23
C PRO A 129 16.93 -92.63 22.34
N VAL A 130 15.75 -92.68 22.95
CA VAL A 130 14.45 -92.82 22.26
C VAL A 130 13.79 -91.44 22.14
N VAL A 131 13.36 -91.08 20.93
CA VAL A 131 12.76 -89.77 20.62
C VAL A 131 11.23 -89.85 20.68
N SER A 132 10.59 -88.84 21.26
CA SER A 132 9.14 -88.70 21.35
C SER A 132 8.52 -88.19 20.04
N SER A 133 7.19 -88.31 19.92
CA SER A 133 6.46 -87.65 18.84
C SER A 133 6.59 -86.11 18.92
N PRO A 134 6.80 -85.41 17.78
CA PRO A 134 6.91 -83.96 17.74
C PRO A 134 5.56 -83.27 18.02
N VAL A 135 5.59 -82.16 18.75
CA VAL A 135 4.40 -81.31 19.00
C VAL A 135 4.52 -80.01 18.23
N HIS A 136 3.56 -79.71 17.36
CA HIS A 136 3.55 -78.50 16.53
C HIS A 136 2.60 -77.44 17.11
N PHE A 137 3.07 -76.19 17.21
CA PHE A 137 2.24 -75.05 17.60
C PHE A 137 2.61 -73.75 16.88
N ARG A 138 1.68 -72.77 16.87
CA ARG A 138 1.87 -71.46 16.23
C ARG A 138 1.46 -70.31 17.15
N ILE A 139 2.23 -69.23 17.17
CA ILE A 139 1.92 -67.98 17.89
C ILE A 139 1.47 -66.88 16.91
N LEU A 140 0.30 -66.26 17.14
CA LEU A 140 -0.28 -65.20 16.26
C LEU A 140 0.32 -63.79 16.53
N PRO A 141 0.53 -62.96 15.48
CA PRO A 141 0.96 -61.57 15.65
C PRO A 141 -0.15 -60.68 16.22
N ALA A 142 0.20 -59.51 16.77
CA ALA A 142 -0.76 -58.61 17.41
C ALA A 142 -1.69 -57.92 16.39
N TRP A 143 -2.94 -57.64 16.79
CA TRP A 143 -3.98 -57.10 15.91
C TRP A 143 -3.64 -55.73 15.28
N TYR A 144 -2.82 -54.91 15.92
CA TYR A 144 -2.37 -53.61 15.39
C TYR A 144 -1.28 -53.72 14.32
N PHE A 145 -0.73 -54.92 14.08
CA PHE A 145 0.12 -55.24 12.93
C PHE A 145 -0.66 -55.92 11.79
N SER A 146 -1.99 -55.99 11.89
CA SER A 146 -2.82 -56.50 10.80
C SER A 146 -2.91 -55.49 9.65
N TYR A 147 -3.03 -56.00 8.41
CA TYR A 147 -3.25 -55.16 7.21
C TYR A 147 -4.37 -54.11 7.35
N PRO A 148 -5.58 -54.41 7.90
CA PRO A 148 -6.60 -53.39 8.08
C PRO A 148 -6.22 -52.30 9.09
N ALA A 149 -5.45 -52.63 10.15
CA ALA A 149 -4.97 -51.64 11.10
C ALA A 149 -3.98 -50.66 10.43
N ILE A 150 -3.09 -51.18 9.57
CA ILE A 150 -2.15 -50.36 8.79
C ILE A 150 -2.91 -49.40 7.85
N ILE A 151 -3.96 -49.89 7.17
CA ILE A 151 -4.81 -49.04 6.31
C ILE A 151 -5.49 -47.94 7.13
N CYS A 152 -6.01 -48.26 8.32
CA CYS A 152 -6.59 -47.26 9.21
C CYS A 152 -5.58 -46.19 9.64
N TYR A 153 -4.34 -46.57 9.98
CA TYR A 153 -3.30 -45.59 10.33
C TYR A 153 -2.94 -44.68 9.16
N ILE A 154 -2.86 -45.22 7.93
CA ILE A 154 -2.61 -44.44 6.72
C ILE A 154 -3.74 -43.43 6.48
N LEU A 155 -5.00 -43.85 6.62
CA LEU A 155 -6.15 -42.94 6.46
C LEU A 155 -6.16 -41.82 7.50
N VAL A 156 -5.86 -42.13 8.76
CA VAL A 156 -5.74 -41.12 9.83
C VAL A 156 -4.60 -40.16 9.56
N PHE A 157 -3.46 -40.65 9.05
CA PHE A 157 -2.33 -39.81 8.68
C PHE A 157 -2.68 -38.83 7.55
N PHE A 158 -3.35 -39.29 6.49
CA PHE A 158 -3.82 -38.41 5.41
C PHE A 158 -4.87 -37.40 5.88
N LEU A 159 -5.78 -37.79 6.77
CA LEU A 159 -6.74 -36.87 7.38
C LEU A 159 -6.02 -35.76 8.17
N LEU A 160 -5.02 -36.11 8.97
CA LEU A 160 -4.22 -35.14 9.72
C LEU A 160 -3.45 -34.19 8.79
N LEU A 161 -2.86 -34.72 7.71
CA LEU A 161 -2.20 -33.89 6.69
C LEU A 161 -3.18 -32.93 6.01
N TRP A 162 -4.38 -33.39 5.68
CA TRP A 162 -5.40 -32.54 5.07
C TRP A 162 -5.86 -31.42 6.00
N VAL A 163 -6.13 -31.73 7.28
CA VAL A 163 -6.48 -30.73 8.28
C VAL A 163 -5.36 -29.69 8.46
N LEU A 164 -4.11 -30.13 8.50
CA LEU A 164 -2.95 -29.24 8.59
C LEU A 164 -2.84 -28.34 7.36
N TYR A 165 -3.05 -28.89 6.17
CA TYR A 165 -3.05 -28.13 4.91
C TYR A 165 -4.13 -27.04 4.90
N GLU A 166 -5.38 -27.36 5.28
CA GLU A 166 -6.46 -26.37 5.36
C GLU A 166 -6.17 -25.27 6.40
N GLN A 167 -5.58 -25.62 7.55
CA GLN A 167 -5.17 -24.63 8.55
C GLN A 167 -4.08 -23.69 8.03
N LEU A 168 -3.06 -24.22 7.34
CA LEU A 168 -2.02 -23.40 6.73
C LEU A 168 -2.60 -22.50 5.65
N LYS A 169 -3.42 -23.04 4.76
CA LYS A 169 -4.10 -22.28 3.70
C LYS A 169 -4.95 -21.13 4.27
N TYR A 170 -5.73 -21.41 5.31
CA TYR A 170 -6.53 -20.38 6.00
C TYR A 170 -5.65 -19.29 6.64
N ARG A 171 -4.55 -19.68 7.30
CA ARG A 171 -3.58 -18.72 7.87
C ARG A 171 -2.98 -17.83 6.79
N PHE A 172 -2.54 -18.40 5.67
CA PHE A 172 -2.00 -17.64 4.55
C PHE A 172 -3.03 -16.65 3.97
N ALA A 173 -4.27 -17.09 3.72
CA ALA A 173 -5.33 -16.22 3.20
C ALA A 173 -5.64 -15.05 4.15
N ARG A 174 -5.70 -15.31 5.47
CA ARG A 174 -5.90 -14.27 6.48
C ARG A 174 -4.74 -13.28 6.50
N THR A 175 -3.50 -13.75 6.44
CA THR A 175 -2.32 -12.87 6.41
C THR A 175 -2.30 -12.00 5.16
N GLN A 176 -2.63 -12.54 3.99
CA GLN A 176 -2.75 -11.77 2.74
C GLN A 176 -3.81 -10.68 2.85
N TYR A 177 -4.99 -11.03 3.34
CA TYR A 177 -6.08 -10.07 3.55
C TYR A 177 -5.69 -8.95 4.53
N MET A 178 -5.10 -9.31 5.67
CA MET A 178 -4.63 -8.32 6.65
C MET A 178 -3.53 -7.42 6.08
N LEU A 179 -2.61 -7.98 5.28
CA LEU A 179 -1.54 -7.22 4.64
C LEU A 179 -2.10 -6.23 3.61
N GLU A 180 -3.07 -6.66 2.80
CA GLU A 180 -3.75 -5.81 1.83
C GLU A 180 -4.49 -4.66 2.52
N GLN A 181 -5.19 -4.92 3.62
CA GLN A 181 -5.82 -3.88 4.43
C GLN A 181 -4.80 -2.89 5.00
N ILE A 182 -3.67 -3.36 5.52
CA ILE A 182 -2.61 -2.50 6.06
C ILE A 182 -2.01 -1.65 4.94
N ILE A 183 -1.72 -2.24 3.78
CA ILE A 183 -1.20 -1.50 2.62
C ILE A 183 -2.18 -0.43 2.21
N ASN A 184 -3.47 -0.77 2.04
CA ASN A 184 -4.49 0.18 1.61
C ASN A 184 -4.65 1.34 2.61
N ALA A 185 -4.68 1.05 3.92
CA ALA A 185 -4.75 2.08 4.95
C ALA A 185 -3.51 2.99 4.95
N ARG A 186 -2.31 2.40 4.81
CA ARG A 186 -1.06 3.18 4.70
C ARG A 186 -1.01 4.03 3.44
N THR A 187 -1.49 3.50 2.31
CA THR A 187 -1.53 4.28 1.07
C THR A 187 -2.52 5.43 1.18
N GLU A 188 -3.65 5.26 1.85
CA GLU A 188 -4.62 6.33 2.08
C GLU A 188 -4.05 7.42 3.00
N GLU A 189 -3.42 7.02 4.12
CA GLU A 189 -2.69 7.95 5.01
C GLU A 189 -1.64 8.76 4.24
N LEU A 190 -0.84 8.09 3.40
CA LEU A 190 0.19 8.73 2.59
C LEU A 190 -0.40 9.70 1.56
N ILE A 191 -1.54 9.37 0.94
CA ILE A 191 -2.22 10.27 0.00
C ILE A 191 -2.69 11.53 0.73
N ILE A 192 -3.33 11.38 1.89
CA ILE A 192 -3.82 12.52 2.69
C ILE A 192 -2.65 13.40 3.17
N GLU A 193 -1.56 12.80 3.63
CA GLU A 193 -0.37 13.54 4.07
C GLU A 193 0.30 14.27 2.90
N LYS A 194 0.36 13.62 1.73
CA LYS A 194 0.87 14.23 0.51
C LYS A 194 0.03 15.42 0.08
N GLU A 195 -1.30 15.28 0.01
CA GLU A 195 -2.21 16.38 -0.33
C GLU A 195 -2.10 17.56 0.63
N LYS A 196 -2.00 17.30 1.95
CA LYS A 196 -1.76 18.36 2.94
C LYS A 196 -0.44 19.08 2.70
N THR A 197 0.62 18.34 2.39
CA THR A 197 1.94 18.91 2.12
C THR A 197 1.93 19.76 0.85
N GLU A 198 1.27 19.28 -0.22
CA GLU A 198 1.12 20.01 -1.48
C GLU A 198 0.32 21.30 -1.30
N ASN A 199 -0.81 21.26 -0.59
CA ASN A 199 -1.63 22.44 -0.30
C ASN A 199 -0.85 23.49 0.52
N LEU A 200 -0.11 23.07 1.55
CA LEU A 200 0.73 23.99 2.32
C LEU A 200 1.83 24.63 1.47
N LEU A 201 2.42 23.86 0.54
CA LEU A 201 3.46 24.39 -0.34
C LEU A 201 2.90 25.39 -1.35
N GLN A 202 1.70 25.14 -1.90
CA GLN A 202 1.01 26.04 -2.82
C GLN A 202 0.57 27.36 -2.16
N ASN A 203 0.33 27.37 -0.85
CA ASN A 203 0.05 28.61 -0.11
C ASN A 203 1.29 29.49 0.10
N VAL A 204 2.50 28.94 -0.09
CA VAL A 204 3.77 29.65 0.16
C VAL A 204 4.47 30.03 -1.15
N LEU A 205 4.32 29.21 -2.18
CA LEU A 205 4.97 29.36 -3.47
C LEU A 205 3.93 29.27 -4.59
N PRO A 206 4.12 30.02 -5.69
CA PRO A 206 3.26 29.87 -6.86
C PRO A 206 3.26 28.42 -7.36
N LYS A 207 2.11 27.93 -7.86
CA LYS A 207 1.88 26.52 -8.22
C LYS A 207 3.00 25.90 -9.08
N ASN A 208 3.35 26.55 -10.19
CA ASN A 208 4.41 26.07 -11.10
C ASN A 208 5.79 26.01 -10.41
N THR A 209 6.05 26.90 -9.47
CA THR A 209 7.29 26.98 -8.69
C THR A 209 7.34 25.88 -7.62
N ALA A 210 6.21 25.60 -6.97
CA ALA A 210 6.08 24.51 -6.01
C ALA A 210 6.31 23.15 -6.68
N ASP A 211 5.71 22.93 -7.85
CA ASP A 211 5.87 21.69 -8.63
C ASP A 211 7.32 21.47 -9.07
N GLU A 212 8.00 22.52 -9.53
CA GLU A 212 9.43 22.44 -9.86
C GLU A 212 10.28 22.10 -8.63
N LEU A 213 9.98 22.69 -7.48
CA LEU A 213 10.69 22.42 -6.24
C LEU A 213 10.50 20.96 -5.79
N MET A 214 9.28 20.43 -5.89
CA MET A 214 8.98 19.03 -5.56
C MET A 214 9.69 18.05 -6.51
N ALA A 215 9.74 18.36 -7.80
CA ALA A 215 10.34 17.49 -8.81
C ALA A 215 11.87 17.50 -8.79
N LYS A 216 12.50 18.67 -8.65
CA LYS A 216 13.95 18.85 -8.83
C LYS A 216 14.70 19.16 -7.53
N GLY A 217 14.00 19.44 -6.43
CA GLY A 217 14.57 19.86 -5.15
C GLY A 217 15.15 21.29 -5.14
N LYS A 218 15.11 22.01 -6.27
CA LYS A 218 15.55 23.40 -6.42
C LYS A 218 14.74 24.10 -7.52
N VAL A 219 14.41 25.36 -7.30
CA VAL A 219 13.76 26.23 -8.30
C VAL A 219 14.81 27.03 -9.06
N ALA A 220 14.70 27.08 -10.38
CA ALA A 220 15.55 27.93 -11.20
C ALA A 220 15.13 29.41 -11.10
N LYS A 221 16.11 30.32 -11.25
CA LYS A 221 15.79 31.75 -11.38
C LYS A 221 15.31 32.00 -12.81
N THR A 222 14.13 32.59 -12.95
CA THR A 222 13.51 32.85 -14.25
C THR A 222 13.51 34.34 -14.54
N LYS A 223 14.03 34.71 -15.71
CA LYS A 223 13.97 36.09 -16.19
C LYS A 223 12.66 36.34 -16.93
N TYR A 224 11.93 37.36 -16.50
CA TYR A 224 10.72 37.83 -17.15
C TYR A 224 10.99 39.21 -17.73
N ASN A 225 10.70 39.38 -19.03
CA ASN A 225 10.99 40.63 -19.72
C ASN A 225 9.86 41.65 -19.62
N PHE A 226 8.65 41.20 -19.28
CA PHE A 226 7.44 42.01 -19.33
C PHE A 226 6.58 41.75 -18.09
N VAL A 227 6.87 42.47 -17.02
CA VAL A 227 6.20 42.35 -15.72
C VAL A 227 5.81 43.73 -15.22
N THR A 228 4.58 43.88 -14.77
CA THR A 228 4.11 45.11 -14.13
C THR A 228 4.09 44.93 -12.63
N VAL A 229 4.89 45.73 -11.93
CA VAL A 229 5.01 45.71 -10.47
C VAL A 229 4.19 46.86 -9.90
N LEU A 230 3.38 46.55 -8.90
CA LEU A 230 2.62 47.52 -8.12
C LEU A 230 3.15 47.54 -6.69
N PHE A 231 3.37 48.75 -6.19
CA PHE A 231 3.59 49.04 -4.78
C PHE A 231 2.43 49.89 -4.27
N SER A 232 1.91 49.54 -3.10
CA SER A 232 1.00 50.40 -2.34
C SER A 232 1.57 50.61 -0.93
N ASP A 233 1.38 51.80 -0.37
CA ASP A 233 1.88 52.19 0.96
C ASP A 233 0.86 53.07 1.66
N ILE A 234 0.76 52.98 2.99
CA ILE A 234 -0.20 53.75 3.78
C ILE A 234 0.43 55.09 4.17
N GLN A 235 -0.23 56.18 3.81
CA GLN A 235 0.26 57.50 4.13
C GLN A 235 0.28 57.74 5.64
N GLY A 236 1.46 58.08 6.16
CA GLY A 236 1.62 58.49 7.55
C GLY A 236 1.49 57.34 8.54
N PHE A 237 1.61 56.09 8.08
CA PHE A 237 1.51 54.89 8.90
C PHE A 237 2.38 54.93 10.14
N THR A 238 3.62 55.43 10.05
CA THR A 238 4.52 55.55 11.20
C THR A 238 3.89 56.35 12.36
N LYS A 239 3.20 57.45 12.08
CA LYS A 239 2.52 58.25 13.12
C LYS A 239 1.30 57.52 13.68
N ILE A 240 0.56 56.84 12.82
CA ILE A 240 -0.61 56.03 13.21
C ILE A 240 -0.16 54.88 14.13
N ALA A 241 0.96 54.24 13.81
CA ALA A 241 1.53 53.15 14.60
C ALA A 241 2.04 53.58 15.99
N GLU A 242 2.43 54.84 16.14
CA GLU A 242 2.82 55.40 17.44
C GLU A 242 1.61 55.77 18.31
N GLU A 243 0.48 56.15 17.71
CA GLU A 243 -0.72 56.62 18.41
C GLU A 243 -1.75 55.52 18.70
N THR A 244 -1.76 54.44 17.93
CA THR A 244 -2.76 53.36 17.99
C THR A 244 -2.23 52.14 18.73
N ASN A 245 -3.14 51.38 19.38
CA ASN A 245 -2.78 50.08 19.96
C ASN A 245 -2.27 49.13 18.86
N PRO A 246 -1.06 48.55 19.00
CA PRO A 246 -0.48 47.63 18.01
C PRO A 246 -1.40 46.47 17.62
N GLU A 247 -2.17 45.89 18.56
CA GLU A 247 -3.06 44.77 18.25
C GLU A 247 -4.19 45.18 17.31
N ILE A 248 -4.84 46.31 17.59
CA ILE A 248 -5.93 46.85 16.76
C ILE A 248 -5.39 47.25 15.38
N LEU A 249 -4.22 47.88 15.33
CA LEU A 249 -3.59 48.28 14.08
C LEU A 249 -3.29 47.09 13.17
N ILE A 250 -2.78 45.99 13.74
CA ILE A 250 -2.49 44.77 13.00
C ILE A 250 -3.79 44.15 12.47
N ASP A 251 -4.85 44.11 13.27
CA ASP A 251 -6.16 43.57 12.84
C ASP A 251 -6.78 44.41 11.70
N GLU A 252 -6.61 45.74 11.74
CA GLU A 252 -7.08 46.62 10.67
C GLU A 252 -6.23 46.46 9.39
N LEU A 253 -4.90 46.30 9.53
CA LEU A 253 -4.01 46.00 8.41
C LEU A 253 -4.35 44.65 7.77
N ASP A 254 -4.66 43.63 8.56
CA ASP A 254 -4.99 42.30 8.06
C ASP A 254 -6.28 42.32 7.23
N LYS A 255 -7.30 43.05 7.68
CA LYS A 255 -8.54 43.26 6.90
C LYS A 255 -8.28 43.95 5.57
N PHE A 256 -7.42 44.97 5.59
CA PHE A 256 -7.02 45.71 4.38
C PHE A 256 -6.26 44.81 3.40
N PHE A 257 -5.26 44.07 3.87
CA PHE A 257 -4.50 43.15 3.03
C PHE A 257 -5.35 41.98 2.53
N PHE A 258 -6.32 41.49 3.31
CA PHE A 258 -7.25 40.47 2.87
C PHE A 258 -8.09 40.93 1.68
N HIS A 259 -8.57 42.18 1.70
CA HIS A 259 -9.27 42.73 0.55
C HIS A 259 -8.35 42.84 -0.67
N PHE A 260 -7.12 43.32 -0.48
CA PHE A 260 -6.15 43.45 -1.57
C PHE A 260 -5.78 42.10 -2.18
N ASP A 261 -5.62 41.08 -1.35
CA ASP A 261 -5.40 39.69 -1.76
C ASP A 261 -6.54 39.20 -2.65
N SER A 262 -7.80 39.48 -2.29
CA SER A 262 -8.96 39.13 -3.13
C SER A 262 -8.98 39.85 -4.48
N VAL A 263 -8.53 41.11 -4.52
CA VAL A 263 -8.45 41.90 -5.76
C VAL A 263 -7.34 41.35 -6.67
N VAL A 264 -6.14 41.07 -6.15
CA VAL A 264 -5.05 40.53 -6.98
C VAL A 264 -5.37 39.14 -7.50
N GLU A 265 -6.01 38.29 -6.70
CA GLU A 265 -6.43 36.94 -7.12
C GLU A 265 -7.45 37.02 -8.27
N LYS A 266 -8.44 37.92 -8.17
CA LYS A 266 -9.45 38.15 -9.22
C LYS A 266 -8.84 38.49 -10.58
N TYR A 267 -7.73 39.24 -10.61
CA TYR A 267 -7.04 39.64 -11.84
C TYR A 267 -5.87 38.73 -12.23
N GLY A 268 -5.62 37.64 -11.49
CA GLY A 268 -4.49 36.74 -11.75
C GLY A 268 -3.12 37.40 -11.54
N ILE A 269 -3.04 38.30 -10.56
CA ILE A 269 -1.82 39.02 -10.18
C ILE A 269 -1.19 38.30 -8.99
N GLU A 270 0.12 38.10 -9.02
CA GLU A 270 0.84 37.40 -7.96
C GLU A 270 1.20 38.37 -6.82
N LYS A 271 0.82 38.03 -5.60
CA LYS A 271 1.30 38.70 -4.38
C LYS A 271 2.75 38.30 -4.12
N ILE A 272 3.64 39.29 -3.98
CA ILE A 272 5.07 39.01 -3.71
C ILE A 272 5.33 38.98 -2.22
N LYS A 273 5.03 40.09 -1.53
CA LYS A 273 5.24 40.24 -0.10
C LYS A 273 4.57 41.49 0.43
N THR A 274 4.40 41.54 1.74
CA THR A 274 4.16 42.77 2.48
C THR A 274 5.48 43.24 3.11
N ILE A 275 5.69 44.55 3.17
CA ILE A 275 6.88 45.17 3.76
C ILE A 275 6.40 46.22 4.77
N GLY A 276 6.13 45.78 6.00
CA GLY A 276 5.43 46.63 6.96
C GLY A 276 4.01 46.91 6.49
N ASP A 277 3.70 48.19 6.28
CA ASP A 277 2.44 48.70 5.72
C ASP A 277 2.39 48.71 4.19
N ALA A 278 3.52 48.45 3.52
CA ALA A 278 3.55 48.40 2.07
C ALA A 278 3.10 47.05 1.52
N TYR A 279 2.30 47.07 0.46
CA TYR A 279 1.84 45.92 -0.31
C TYR A 279 2.54 45.85 -1.66
N MET A 280 3.11 44.69 -2.00
CA MET A 280 3.83 44.47 -3.25
C MET A 280 3.24 43.28 -4.02
N CYS A 281 2.79 43.53 -5.25
CA CYS A 281 2.31 42.51 -6.17
C CYS A 281 2.84 42.73 -7.59
N ALA A 282 2.78 41.70 -8.43
CA ALA A 282 3.27 41.77 -9.80
C ALA A 282 2.42 40.94 -10.76
N GLY A 283 2.06 41.54 -11.89
CA GLY A 283 1.35 40.87 -12.99
C GLY A 283 2.33 40.37 -14.06
N GLY A 284 1.95 39.29 -14.75
CA GLY A 284 2.80 38.65 -15.77
C GLY A 284 3.82 37.66 -15.20
N ILE A 285 3.66 37.30 -13.92
CA ILE A 285 4.32 36.20 -13.23
C ILE A 285 3.30 35.45 -12.35
N PRO A 286 3.50 34.15 -12.10
CA PRO A 286 4.49 33.26 -12.74
C PRO A 286 4.16 32.99 -14.22
N GLU A 287 2.92 33.20 -14.63
CA GLU A 287 2.48 33.03 -16.01
C GLU A 287 2.66 34.32 -16.82
N LYS A 288 3.31 34.22 -17.97
CA LYS A 288 3.57 35.36 -18.85
C LYS A 288 2.27 35.75 -19.56
N ASN A 289 1.98 37.04 -19.56
CA ASN A 289 0.77 37.58 -20.16
C ASN A 289 1.02 39.03 -20.59
N ARG A 290 0.62 39.44 -21.80
CA ARG A 290 0.71 40.83 -22.28
C ARG A 290 -0.32 41.76 -21.67
N THR A 291 -1.41 41.24 -21.12
CA THR A 291 -2.49 42.04 -20.52
C THR A 291 -2.14 42.55 -19.13
N ASN A 292 -1.03 42.11 -18.55
CA ASN A 292 -0.67 42.40 -17.17
C ASN A 292 -0.63 43.90 -16.81
N PRO A 293 -0.19 44.87 -17.66
CA PRO A 293 -0.21 46.27 -17.28
C PRO A 293 -1.64 46.80 -17.10
N VAL A 294 -2.58 46.31 -17.92
CA VAL A 294 -4.00 46.68 -17.87
C VAL A 294 -4.67 46.04 -16.65
N GLU A 295 -4.43 44.75 -16.42
CA GLU A 295 -4.96 44.01 -15.26
C GLU A 295 -4.46 44.61 -13.93
N VAL A 296 -3.17 44.95 -13.82
CA VAL A 296 -2.61 45.58 -12.61
C VAL A 296 -3.17 47.00 -12.41
N THR A 297 -3.41 47.75 -13.48
CA THR A 297 -4.03 49.08 -13.38
C THR A 297 -5.50 49.00 -12.96
N LEU A 298 -6.25 47.99 -13.43
CA LEU A 298 -7.61 47.72 -12.96
C LEU A 298 -7.63 47.35 -11.48
N ALA A 299 -6.71 46.48 -11.04
CA ALA A 299 -6.57 46.12 -9.64
C ALA A 299 -6.28 47.35 -8.77
N ALA A 300 -5.41 48.25 -9.23
CA ALA A 300 -5.12 49.50 -8.53
C ALA A 300 -6.35 50.41 -8.40
N LEU A 301 -7.18 50.53 -9.45
CA LEU A 301 -8.43 51.28 -9.41
C LEU A 301 -9.43 50.69 -8.42
N GLU A 302 -9.57 49.36 -8.38
CA GLU A 302 -10.46 48.67 -7.45
C GLU A 302 -9.99 48.80 -5.99
N MET A 303 -8.67 48.71 -5.76
CA MET A 303 -8.05 48.98 -4.46
C MET A 303 -8.29 50.44 -4.00
N GLN A 304 -8.15 51.40 -4.91
CA GLN A 304 -8.41 52.82 -4.63
C GLN A 304 -9.90 53.08 -4.35
N GLU A 305 -10.81 52.45 -5.10
CA GLU A 305 -12.26 52.55 -4.88
C GLU A 305 -12.66 52.01 -3.49
N TYR A 306 -12.11 50.86 -3.10
CA TYR A 306 -12.30 50.32 -1.75
C TYR A 306 -11.87 51.30 -0.66
N MET A 307 -10.69 51.93 -0.82
CA MET A 307 -10.21 52.92 0.15
C MET A 307 -11.07 54.18 0.18
N ASN A 308 -11.56 54.65 -0.96
CA ASN A 308 -12.49 55.78 -1.02
C ASN A 308 -13.80 55.47 -0.31
N ASN A 309 -14.33 54.25 -0.45
CA ASN A 309 -15.52 53.82 0.26
C ASN A 309 -15.29 53.74 1.77
N LEU A 310 -14.18 53.15 2.21
CA LEU A 310 -13.79 53.12 3.63
C LEU A 310 -13.65 54.53 4.21
N LYS A 311 -13.02 55.44 3.48
CA LYS A 311 -12.89 56.84 3.86
C LYS A 311 -14.25 57.51 4.03
N ALA A 312 -15.17 57.32 3.10
CA ALA A 312 -16.53 57.88 3.19
C ALA A 312 -17.29 57.35 4.41
N THR A 313 -17.18 56.05 4.73
CA THR A 313 -17.79 55.47 5.93
C THR A 313 -17.14 56.00 7.21
N ALA A 314 -15.81 56.07 7.26
CA ALA A 314 -15.08 56.57 8.42
C ALA A 314 -15.34 58.06 8.69
N GLU A 315 -15.50 58.87 7.65
CA GLU A 315 -15.89 60.29 7.78
C GLU A 315 -17.29 60.45 8.41
N ILE A 316 -18.25 59.58 8.09
CA ILE A 316 -19.58 59.57 8.70
C ILE A 316 -19.52 59.16 10.17
N GLU A 317 -18.67 58.18 10.50
CA GLU A 317 -18.51 57.64 11.85
C GLU A 317 -17.54 58.46 12.72
N GLY A 318 -16.88 59.49 12.16
CA GLY A 318 -15.91 60.33 12.85
C GLY A 318 -14.62 59.61 13.21
N MET A 319 -14.29 58.52 12.51
CA MET A 319 -13.08 57.72 12.75
C MET A 319 -11.90 58.21 11.91
N LYS A 320 -10.68 57.92 12.37
CA LYS A 320 -9.47 58.13 11.55
C LYS A 320 -9.50 57.16 10.38
N PHE A 321 -9.16 57.63 9.18
CA PHE A 321 -9.04 56.79 7.99
C PHE A 321 -7.61 56.82 7.45
N TRP A 322 -7.28 55.83 6.62
CA TRP A 322 -5.99 55.71 5.96
C TRP A 322 -6.12 56.12 4.50
N ASP A 323 -5.12 56.82 4.01
CA ASP A 323 -4.98 57.08 2.59
C ASP A 323 -3.80 56.27 2.06
N ILE A 324 -3.87 55.83 0.81
CA ILE A 324 -2.83 55.01 0.20
C ILE A 324 -2.20 55.73 -0.98
N ARG A 325 -0.91 55.47 -1.18
CA ARG A 325 -0.23 55.76 -2.43
C ARG A 325 -0.13 54.47 -3.22
N ILE A 326 -0.30 54.55 -4.53
CA ILE A 326 -0.07 53.42 -5.44
C ILE A 326 0.92 53.85 -6.51
N GLY A 327 1.94 53.02 -6.74
CA GLY A 327 2.96 53.19 -7.77
C GLY A 327 3.07 51.97 -8.67
N ILE A 328 3.03 52.19 -9.99
CA ILE A 328 3.07 51.10 -10.98
C ILE A 328 4.18 51.34 -12.00
N HIS A 329 4.98 50.31 -12.26
CA HIS A 329 5.97 50.32 -13.33
C HIS A 329 6.10 48.95 -14.02
N THR A 330 6.25 48.99 -15.34
CA THR A 330 6.39 47.81 -16.20
C THR A 330 7.82 47.68 -16.70
N GLY A 331 8.40 46.48 -16.60
CA GLY A 331 9.71 46.20 -17.14
C GLY A 331 10.22 44.79 -16.85
N THR A 332 11.54 44.62 -16.90
CA THR A 332 12.19 43.31 -16.74
C THR A 332 12.50 42.99 -15.28
N VAL A 333 12.19 41.77 -14.84
CA VAL A 333 12.53 41.27 -13.50
C VAL A 333 13.12 39.86 -13.58
N ILE A 334 13.84 39.49 -12.53
CA ILE A 334 14.28 38.12 -12.27
C ILE A 334 13.45 37.64 -11.09
N ALA A 335 12.72 36.55 -11.24
CA ALA A 335 11.98 35.91 -10.16
C ALA A 335 12.65 34.60 -9.73
N GLY A 336 12.45 34.20 -8.49
CA GLY A 336 12.95 32.92 -7.99
C GLY A 336 12.69 32.73 -6.51
N VAL A 337 12.99 31.53 -6.03
CA VAL A 337 12.86 31.19 -4.61
C VAL A 337 14.19 31.43 -3.90
N VAL A 338 14.13 32.14 -2.77
CA VAL A 338 15.26 32.38 -1.87
C VAL A 338 15.00 31.75 -0.51
N GLY A 339 16.09 31.34 0.15
CA GLY A 339 16.07 30.68 1.45
C GLY A 339 16.24 29.16 1.34
N GLN A 340 16.79 28.55 2.39
CA GLN A 340 16.91 27.08 2.49
C GLN A 340 15.90 26.47 3.46
N LYS A 341 15.50 27.23 4.50
CA LYS A 341 14.54 26.79 5.53
C LYS A 341 13.24 27.59 5.51
N LYS A 342 13.34 28.90 5.27
CA LYS A 342 12.21 29.80 5.04
C LYS A 342 12.22 30.17 3.57
N LEU A 343 11.54 29.36 2.77
CA LEU A 343 11.42 29.59 1.33
C LEU A 343 10.50 30.78 1.11
N SER A 344 10.92 31.71 0.25
CA SER A 344 10.11 32.84 -0.18
C SER A 344 10.34 33.06 -1.67
N TYR A 345 9.24 33.14 -2.42
CA TYR A 345 9.27 33.58 -3.80
C TYR A 345 9.39 35.10 -3.84
N ASP A 346 10.34 35.62 -4.60
CA ASP A 346 10.61 37.06 -4.66
C ASP A 346 11.10 37.47 -6.05
N ILE A 347 11.05 38.78 -6.32
CA ILE A 347 11.50 39.38 -7.57
C ILE A 347 12.58 40.43 -7.35
N TRP A 348 13.55 40.46 -8.25
CA TRP A 348 14.65 41.41 -8.27
C TRP A 348 14.79 42.07 -9.62
N GLY A 349 15.21 43.32 -9.62
CA GLY A 349 15.47 44.06 -10.83
C GLY A 349 15.29 45.55 -10.61
N ASP A 350 15.79 46.33 -11.56
CA ASP A 350 15.63 47.77 -11.51
C ASP A 350 14.16 48.22 -11.65
N THR A 351 13.32 47.39 -12.28
CA THR A 351 11.87 47.59 -12.35
C THR A 351 11.22 47.65 -10.96
N VAL A 352 11.66 46.81 -10.01
CA VAL A 352 11.15 46.82 -8.63
C VAL A 352 11.50 48.14 -7.93
N ASN A 353 12.75 48.59 -8.07
CA ASN A 353 13.20 49.86 -7.51
C ASN A 353 12.47 51.06 -8.13
N THR A 354 12.21 51.01 -9.43
CA THR A 354 11.48 52.08 -10.14
C THR A 354 10.01 52.11 -9.71
N ALA A 355 9.35 50.94 -9.56
CA ALA A 355 7.97 50.85 -9.07
C ALA A 355 7.84 51.40 -7.64
N SER A 356 8.75 51.03 -6.73
CA SER A 356 8.78 51.59 -5.37
C SER A 356 8.99 53.12 -5.37
N ARG A 357 9.80 53.64 -6.30
CA ARG A 357 9.92 55.10 -6.46
C ARG A 357 8.66 55.75 -7.03
N MET A 358 7.94 55.08 -7.95
CA MET A 358 6.63 55.56 -8.42
C MET A 358 5.63 55.66 -7.27
N GLU A 359 5.64 54.74 -6.32
CA GLU A 359 4.78 54.79 -5.15
C GLU A 359 5.18 55.95 -4.23
N SER A 360 6.45 56.00 -3.81
CA SER A 360 6.90 57.00 -2.83
C SER A 360 6.82 58.45 -3.33
N SER A 361 6.88 58.65 -4.66
CA SER A 361 6.64 59.95 -5.32
C SER A 361 5.17 60.21 -5.64
N GLY A 362 4.29 59.23 -5.40
CA GLY A 362 2.85 59.31 -5.54
C GLY A 362 2.21 60.33 -4.61
N GLU A 363 1.01 60.77 -4.99
CA GLU A 363 0.14 61.53 -4.09
C GLU A 363 -0.82 60.57 -3.38
N PRO A 364 -1.17 60.84 -2.11
CA PRO A 364 -2.19 60.07 -1.41
C PRO A 364 -3.51 60.06 -2.17
N GLY A 365 -4.15 58.90 -2.20
CA GLY A 365 -5.42 58.67 -2.86
C GLY A 365 -5.30 58.64 -4.38
N LYS A 366 -4.09 58.58 -4.96
CA LYS A 366 -3.86 58.56 -6.41
C LYS A 366 -2.98 57.38 -6.85
N ILE A 367 -3.21 56.95 -8.08
CA ILE A 367 -2.44 55.91 -8.75
C ILE A 367 -1.41 56.57 -9.67
N ASN A 368 -0.13 56.42 -9.34
CA ASN A 368 0.98 56.98 -10.10
C ASN A 368 1.63 55.89 -10.97
N ILE A 369 1.75 56.15 -12.27
CA ILE A 369 2.33 55.22 -13.22
C ILE A 369 3.51 55.85 -13.96
N SER A 370 4.51 55.02 -14.27
CA SER A 370 5.63 55.44 -15.12
C SER A 370 5.21 55.65 -16.58
N GLY A 371 5.96 56.45 -17.33
CA GLY A 371 5.75 56.64 -18.77
C GLY A 371 5.83 55.35 -19.57
N THR A 372 6.71 54.42 -19.18
CA THR A 372 6.75 53.07 -19.78
C THR A 372 5.43 52.32 -19.60
N THR A 373 4.85 52.34 -18.39
CA THR A 373 3.54 51.72 -18.16
C THR A 373 2.43 52.43 -18.93
N HIS A 374 2.48 53.78 -18.98
CA HIS A 374 1.51 54.59 -19.71
C HIS A 374 1.39 54.16 -21.18
N GLU A 375 2.50 53.87 -21.86
CA GLU A 375 2.48 53.39 -23.25
C GLU A 375 1.62 52.15 -23.46
N PHE A 376 1.55 51.25 -22.48
CA PHE A 376 0.77 50.01 -22.55
C PHE A 376 -0.69 50.16 -22.11
N VAL A 377 -1.03 51.23 -21.38
CA VAL A 377 -2.35 51.38 -20.75
C VAL A 377 -3.14 52.60 -21.25
N ARG A 378 -2.52 53.52 -22.00
CA ARG A 378 -3.15 54.77 -22.48
C ARG A 378 -4.42 54.58 -23.30
N ASP A 379 -4.54 53.44 -23.99
CA ASP A 379 -5.70 53.13 -24.84
C ASP A 379 -6.88 52.55 -24.02
N PHE A 380 -6.68 52.31 -22.73
CA PHE A 380 -7.65 51.73 -21.80
C PHE A 380 -8.08 52.71 -20.69
N PHE A 381 -7.22 53.64 -20.30
CA PHE A 381 -7.42 54.50 -19.14
C PHE A 381 -7.16 55.97 -19.44
N ILE A 382 -7.83 56.84 -18.67
CA ILE A 382 -7.60 58.28 -18.67
C ILE A 382 -6.37 58.56 -17.81
N CYS A 383 -5.28 58.95 -18.46
CA CYS A 383 -4.01 59.25 -17.80
C CYS A 383 -3.69 60.75 -17.90
N ARG A 384 -3.39 61.38 -16.77
CA ARG A 384 -2.98 62.79 -16.70
C ARG A 384 -1.49 62.91 -16.45
N TYR A 385 -0.77 63.60 -17.33
CA TYR A 385 0.65 63.88 -17.14
C TYR A 385 0.89 64.73 -15.89
N ARG A 386 1.82 64.27 -15.04
CA ARG A 386 2.15 64.92 -13.77
C ARG A 386 3.50 65.63 -13.79
N GLY A 387 4.39 65.24 -14.70
CA GLY A 387 5.77 65.71 -14.72
C GLY A 387 6.75 64.55 -14.71
N LYS A 388 7.98 64.85 -14.33
CA LYS A 388 9.10 63.91 -14.37
C LYS A 388 9.66 63.64 -12.99
N MET A 389 10.18 62.43 -12.80
CA MET A 389 10.93 62.06 -11.61
C MET A 389 12.37 61.70 -11.98
N PRO A 390 13.39 62.25 -11.29
CA PRO A 390 14.76 61.82 -11.47
C PRO A 390 14.94 60.41 -10.90
N VAL A 391 15.36 59.48 -11.75
CA VAL A 391 15.69 58.11 -11.38
C VAL A 391 17.20 57.92 -11.50
N LYS A 392 17.79 57.44 -10.40
CA LYS A 392 19.22 57.19 -10.30
C LYS A 392 19.65 56.28 -11.45
N TYR A 393 20.63 56.73 -12.25
CA TYR A 393 21.18 56.01 -13.41
C TYR A 393 20.24 55.83 -14.62
N LYS A 394 19.01 56.37 -14.61
CA LYS A 394 18.04 56.31 -15.72
C LYS A 394 17.62 57.66 -16.29
N GLY A 395 18.08 58.76 -15.68
CA GLY A 395 17.67 60.11 -16.08
C GLY A 395 16.29 60.45 -15.53
N GLU A 396 15.50 61.18 -16.30
CA GLU A 396 14.14 61.58 -15.90
C GLU A 396 13.11 60.64 -16.52
N ILE A 397 12.23 60.08 -15.69
CA ILE A 397 11.12 59.24 -16.13
C ILE A 397 9.83 60.06 -16.02
N ASP A 398 9.05 60.09 -17.11
CA ASP A 398 7.73 60.69 -17.14
C ASP A 398 6.77 59.95 -16.20
N MET A 399 5.90 60.70 -15.54
CA MET A 399 4.89 60.17 -14.62
C MET A 399 3.50 60.64 -14.99
N TYR A 400 2.54 59.76 -14.79
CA TYR A 400 1.14 59.99 -15.09
C TYR A 400 0.29 59.52 -13.91
N PHE A 401 -0.80 60.24 -13.64
CA PHE A 401 -1.86 59.77 -12.77
C PHE A 401 -2.92 59.05 -13.57
N VAL A 402 -3.40 57.92 -13.08
CA VAL A 402 -4.58 57.25 -13.62
C VAL A 402 -5.81 57.80 -12.91
N GLU A 403 -6.72 58.40 -13.66
CA GLU A 403 -7.96 59.01 -13.12
C GLU A 403 -9.17 58.06 -13.25
N GLY A 404 -9.12 57.10 -14.17
CA GLY A 404 -10.17 56.10 -14.35
C GLY A 404 -10.08 55.38 -15.69
N ILE A 405 -11.06 54.51 -15.96
CA ILE A 405 -11.23 53.85 -17.26
C ILE A 405 -11.67 54.89 -18.32
N ALA A 406 -11.22 54.72 -19.56
CA ALA A 406 -11.65 55.58 -20.67
C ALA A 406 -13.17 55.61 -20.84
N ASP A 407 -13.72 56.78 -21.20
CA ASP A 407 -15.18 57.00 -21.26
C ASP A 407 -15.90 56.08 -22.26
N ASP A 408 -15.23 55.67 -23.34
CA ASP A 408 -15.77 54.73 -24.34
C ASP A 408 -15.71 53.26 -23.88
N LEU A 409 -14.98 52.97 -22.80
CA LEU A 409 -14.67 51.64 -22.31
C LEU A 409 -15.26 51.31 -20.94
N LYS A 410 -15.99 52.23 -20.33
CA LYS A 410 -16.67 52.02 -19.04
C LYS A 410 -18.19 51.86 -19.20
N ASP A 411 -18.83 51.24 -18.21
CA ASP A 411 -20.28 51.17 -18.04
C ASP A 411 -20.79 52.27 -17.08
N GLU A 412 -22.10 52.30 -16.80
CA GLU A 412 -22.72 53.28 -15.90
C GLU A 412 -22.18 53.20 -14.45
N ASN A 413 -21.56 52.08 -14.07
CA ASN A 413 -21.00 51.83 -12.74
C ASN A 413 -19.46 51.95 -12.73
N ASN A 414 -18.85 52.60 -13.73
CA ASN A 414 -17.40 52.70 -13.89
C ASN A 414 -16.66 51.36 -14.01
N ARG A 415 -17.34 50.29 -14.41
CA ARG A 415 -16.73 48.98 -14.66
C ARG A 415 -16.41 48.80 -16.15
N PRO A 416 -15.48 47.89 -16.49
CA PRO A 416 -15.17 47.58 -17.89
C PRO A 416 -16.41 47.14 -18.69
N ASN A 417 -16.68 47.83 -19.81
CA ASN A 417 -17.77 47.48 -20.70
C ASN A 417 -17.38 46.39 -21.72
N ARG A 418 -18.31 46.01 -22.60
CA ARG A 418 -18.08 44.99 -23.63
C ARG A 418 -16.89 45.31 -24.55
N LYS A 419 -16.71 46.57 -24.95
CA LYS A 419 -15.58 47.01 -25.81
C LYS A 419 -14.24 46.85 -25.10
N PHE A 420 -14.17 47.16 -23.81
CA PHE A 420 -12.96 46.94 -23.01
C PHE A 420 -12.56 45.46 -23.05
N ILE A 421 -13.52 44.57 -22.81
CA ILE A 421 -13.29 43.12 -22.82
C ILE A 421 -12.83 42.66 -24.21
N THR A 422 -13.41 43.18 -25.29
CA THR A 422 -12.99 42.86 -26.67
C THR A 422 -11.54 43.30 -26.93
N ARG A 423 -11.16 44.53 -26.56
CA ARG A 423 -9.77 44.99 -26.67
C ARG A 423 -8.81 44.14 -25.84
N MET A 424 -9.24 43.72 -24.64
CA MET A 424 -8.44 42.85 -23.79
C MET A 424 -8.24 41.46 -24.39
N LYS A 425 -9.29 40.87 -24.97
CA LYS A 425 -9.21 39.59 -25.70
C LYS A 425 -8.27 39.66 -26.90
N LYS A 426 -8.25 40.79 -27.62
CA LYS A 426 -7.32 41.03 -28.73
C LYS A 426 -5.86 41.00 -28.27
N LEU A 427 -5.55 41.55 -27.10
CA LEU A 427 -4.20 41.43 -26.52
C LEU A 427 -3.88 39.97 -26.11
N LYS A 428 -4.83 39.24 -25.54
CA LYS A 428 -4.65 37.80 -25.22
C LYS A 428 -4.46 36.95 -26.48
N LEU A 429 -5.09 37.31 -27.60
CA LEU A 429 -4.91 36.62 -28.87
C LEU A 429 -3.45 36.68 -29.35
N MET A 430 -2.77 37.81 -29.14
CA MET A 430 -1.33 37.92 -29.48
C MET A 430 -0.45 36.96 -28.68
N ASP A 431 -0.79 36.69 -27.41
CA ASP A 431 -0.07 35.70 -26.59
C ASP A 431 -0.30 34.27 -27.11
N ILE A 432 -1.53 33.97 -27.53
CA ILE A 432 -1.87 32.67 -28.15
C ILE A 432 -1.12 32.51 -29.47
N GLU A 433 -1.08 33.54 -30.32
CA GLU A 433 -0.32 33.54 -31.58
C GLU A 433 1.16 33.25 -31.34
N GLU A 434 1.78 33.90 -30.35
CA GLU A 434 3.18 33.65 -29.98
C GLU A 434 3.40 32.22 -29.49
N ALA A 435 2.48 31.70 -28.67
CA ALA A 435 2.54 30.32 -28.17
C ALA A 435 2.39 29.29 -29.30
N VAL A 436 1.46 29.50 -30.23
CA VAL A 436 1.25 28.63 -31.40
C VAL A 436 2.48 28.67 -32.32
N LEU A 437 3.01 29.85 -32.61
CA LEU A 437 4.22 29.97 -33.43
C LEU A 437 5.40 29.23 -32.81
N LYS A 438 5.59 29.37 -31.50
CA LYS A 438 6.63 28.65 -30.76
C LYS A 438 6.42 27.13 -30.80
N TYR A 439 5.18 26.67 -30.67
CA TYR A 439 4.83 25.25 -30.80
C TYR A 439 5.27 24.69 -32.17
N PHE A 440 5.00 25.42 -33.25
CA PHE A 440 5.46 25.05 -34.59
C PHE A 440 6.98 25.08 -34.74
N ASP A 441 7.68 25.99 -34.06
CA ASP A 441 9.15 26.04 -34.09
C ASP A 441 9.80 24.88 -33.31
N ASP A 442 9.21 24.49 -32.17
CA ASP A 442 9.80 23.50 -31.25
C ASP A 442 9.40 22.05 -31.59
N GLU A 443 8.13 21.80 -31.96
CA GLU A 443 7.60 20.44 -32.16
C GLU A 443 7.50 19.99 -33.62
N ALA A 444 7.51 20.92 -34.58
CA ALA A 444 7.33 20.53 -35.98
C ALA A 444 8.56 19.78 -36.52
N PRO A 445 8.38 18.62 -37.17
CA PRO A 445 9.46 17.92 -37.84
C PRO A 445 10.20 18.81 -38.87
N PRO A 446 11.55 18.79 -38.92
CA PRO A 446 12.34 19.69 -39.77
C PRO A 446 12.14 19.48 -41.28
N ASN A 447 11.45 18.41 -41.68
CA ASN A 447 11.09 18.07 -43.04
C ASN A 447 9.70 18.61 -43.47
N LEU A 448 8.99 19.36 -42.62
CA LEU A 448 7.75 20.05 -42.99
C LEU A 448 8.04 21.37 -43.72
N TYR A 449 7.97 21.32 -45.04
CA TYR A 449 8.12 22.50 -45.91
C TYR A 449 6.86 23.38 -45.95
N PHE A 450 5.68 22.81 -45.68
CA PHE A 450 4.36 23.46 -45.85
C PHE A 450 3.62 23.80 -44.54
N HIS A 451 4.06 23.33 -43.38
CA HIS A 451 3.44 23.69 -42.09
C HIS A 451 4.51 24.12 -41.11
N ASN A 452 5.30 25.11 -41.51
CA ASN A 452 6.28 25.75 -40.65
C ASN A 452 5.74 27.08 -40.10
N SER A 453 6.38 27.60 -39.05
CA SER A 453 6.00 28.87 -38.41
C SER A 453 5.99 30.06 -39.36
N THR A 454 6.80 30.04 -40.41
CA THR A 454 6.85 31.11 -41.41
C THR A 454 5.56 31.17 -42.24
N GLN A 455 5.02 30.02 -42.63
CA GLN A 455 3.74 29.96 -43.33
C GLN A 455 2.58 30.36 -42.43
N VAL A 456 2.56 29.90 -41.17
CA VAL A 456 1.55 30.31 -40.19
C VAL A 456 1.57 31.82 -39.99
N ARG A 457 2.77 32.41 -39.81
CA ARG A 457 2.92 33.87 -39.70
C ARG A 457 2.45 34.60 -40.96
N SER A 458 2.76 34.07 -42.15
CA SER A 458 2.30 34.66 -43.41
C SER A 458 0.78 34.62 -43.53
N LEU A 459 0.13 33.53 -43.11
CA LEU A 459 -1.32 33.40 -43.12
C LEU A 459 -1.96 34.38 -42.13
N CYS A 460 -1.49 34.43 -40.88
CA CYS A 460 -1.97 35.39 -39.88
C CYS A 460 -1.84 36.83 -40.38
N ASN A 461 -0.72 37.18 -41.01
CA ASN A 461 -0.52 38.50 -41.59
C ASN A 461 -1.51 38.80 -42.74
N GLN A 462 -1.83 37.81 -43.58
CA GLN A 462 -2.82 37.99 -44.64
C GLN A 462 -4.24 38.20 -44.09
N VAL A 463 -4.62 37.43 -43.06
CA VAL A 463 -5.89 37.62 -42.34
C VAL A 463 -5.96 39.02 -41.74
N ASP A 464 -4.88 39.48 -41.10
CA ASP A 464 -4.80 40.83 -40.52
C ASP A 464 -4.97 41.92 -41.59
N LEU A 465 -4.33 41.76 -42.75
CA LEU A 465 -4.45 42.71 -43.86
C LEU A 465 -5.87 42.73 -44.44
N LEU A 466 -6.51 41.57 -44.61
CA LEU A 466 -7.88 41.46 -45.12
C LEU A 466 -8.89 42.06 -44.13
N ALA A 467 -8.79 41.71 -42.84
CA ALA A 467 -9.67 42.25 -41.81
C ALA A 467 -9.55 43.78 -41.70
N ASN A 468 -8.32 44.31 -41.81
CA ASN A 468 -8.10 45.76 -41.84
C ASN A 468 -8.69 46.41 -43.10
N ALA A 469 -8.58 45.76 -44.27
CA ALA A 469 -9.14 46.27 -45.52
C ALA A 469 -10.68 46.29 -45.49
N GLU A 470 -11.30 45.28 -44.91
CA GLU A 470 -12.75 45.17 -44.75
C GLU A 470 -13.32 45.98 -43.58
N LYS A 471 -12.44 46.57 -42.74
CA LYS A 471 -12.80 47.28 -41.50
C LYS A 471 -13.69 46.42 -40.59
N THR A 472 -13.35 45.15 -40.49
CA THR A 472 -14.06 44.17 -39.66
C THR A 472 -14.12 44.65 -38.21
N ASP A 473 -15.27 44.47 -37.56
CA ASP A 473 -15.43 44.83 -36.15
C ASP A 473 -14.49 43.97 -35.29
N GLU A 474 -14.01 44.54 -34.18
CA GLU A 474 -13.07 43.84 -33.30
C GLU A 474 -13.68 42.55 -32.70
N GLU A 475 -15.01 42.46 -32.58
CA GLU A 475 -15.71 41.27 -32.10
C GLU A 475 -15.75 40.13 -33.12
N GLU A 476 -15.78 40.45 -34.41
CA GLU A 476 -15.78 39.47 -35.51
C GLU A 476 -14.35 39.04 -35.89
N TYR A 477 -13.38 39.92 -35.69
CA TYR A 477 -11.97 39.66 -35.97
C TYR A 477 -11.37 38.54 -35.10
N ILE A 478 -11.70 38.50 -33.81
CA ILE A 478 -11.16 37.49 -32.89
C ILE A 478 -11.55 36.05 -33.31
N PRO A 479 -12.83 35.70 -33.51
CA PRO A 479 -13.20 34.36 -33.96
C PRO A 479 -12.68 34.06 -35.36
N LEU A 480 -12.60 35.05 -36.26
CA LEU A 480 -12.01 34.87 -37.59
C LEU A 480 -10.54 34.47 -37.53
N LYS A 481 -9.77 35.05 -36.59
CA LYS A 481 -8.33 34.76 -36.46
C LYS A 481 -8.04 33.48 -35.68
N LEU A 482 -9.00 33.01 -34.86
CA LEU A 482 -8.92 31.73 -34.16
C LEU A 482 -9.32 30.53 -35.03
N ALA A 483 -10.19 30.75 -36.02
CA ALA A 483 -10.58 29.76 -37.03
C ALA A 483 -9.43 29.52 -38.02
#